data_AF-A0A9D5FTC9-F1
#
_entry.id   AF-A0A9D5FTC9-F1
#
_cell.length_a   1.000
_cell.length_b   1.000
_cell.length_c   1.000
_cell.angle_alpha   90.00
_cell.angle_beta   90.00
_cell.angle_gamma   90.00
#
_symmetry.space_group_name_H-M   'P 1'
#
loop_
_entity.id
_entity.type
_entity.pdbx_description
1 polymer ?
#
loop_
_entity_poly.entity_id
_entity_poly.type
_entity_poly.pdbx_seq_one_letter_code
_entity_poly.pdbx_strand_id
1 'polypeptide(L)'
;MEPVIDCDFPGGNIIFEKIEGDTVFLHQDLRDTTTDWFYWYFRIRNAGGRNLKFVFTKSRAIGMLGSGISRDNGLTWTWTGKASIQGNSFSYSFSGDENDIRFSFGMPYTESNLSAFLAGFGANRHIRQEILCRSSKGRNVELVRFGCLDRAPRFKALITCRHHCCEMMASYVVEGII
;
A
#
# COMPACT_ATOMS: atom_id res chain seq x y z
N MET A 1 2.19 26.17 7.25
CA MET A 1 3.06 25.09 7.74
C MET A 1 3.76 24.46 6.55
N GLU A 2 4.98 23.99 6.71
CA GLU A 2 5.69 23.28 5.63
C GLU A 2 5.16 21.85 5.48
N PRO A 3 5.17 21.28 4.25
CA PRO A 3 4.77 19.90 4.05
C PRO A 3 5.67 18.92 4.79
N VAL A 4 5.07 17.88 5.36
CA VAL A 4 5.78 16.82 6.08
C VAL A 4 5.56 15.49 5.36
N ILE A 5 6.63 14.76 5.08
CA ILE A 5 6.58 13.48 4.38
C ILE A 5 7.10 12.38 5.30
N ASP A 6 6.35 11.28 5.40
CA ASP A 6 6.78 10.07 6.10
C ASP A 6 6.11 8.83 5.52
N CYS A 7 6.54 7.68 6.02
CA CYS A 7 5.91 6.40 5.77
C CYS A 7 5.73 5.59 7.06
N ASP A 8 5.50 6.26 8.19
CA ASP A 8 5.37 5.61 9.51
C ASP A 8 3.97 5.05 9.72
N PHE A 9 3.64 4.03 8.93
CA PHE A 9 2.38 3.29 8.96
C PHE A 9 2.54 1.93 8.24
N PRO A 10 1.62 0.98 8.44
CA PRO A 10 1.69 -0.33 7.80
C PRO A 10 1.83 -0.25 6.27
N GLY A 11 2.85 -0.93 5.75
CA GLY A 11 3.17 -0.95 4.31
C GLY A 11 3.99 0.25 3.83
N GLY A 12 4.27 1.25 4.66
CA GLY A 12 5.03 2.42 4.27
C GLY A 12 6.44 2.11 3.75
N ASN A 13 6.82 2.77 2.66
CA ASN A 13 8.15 2.72 2.06
C ASN A 13 8.43 4.03 1.31
N ILE A 14 9.32 4.85 1.85
CA ILE A 14 9.94 5.97 1.16
C ILE A 14 11.20 6.43 1.92
N ILE A 15 12.14 7.01 1.19
CA ILE A 15 13.18 7.88 1.72
C ILE A 15 12.90 9.29 1.20
N PHE A 16 12.67 10.22 2.12
CA PHE A 16 12.56 11.65 1.81
C PHE A 16 13.96 12.27 1.80
N GLU A 17 14.29 13.03 0.75
CA GLU A 17 15.58 13.73 0.66
C GLU A 17 15.44 15.21 1.03
N LYS A 18 14.58 15.95 0.30
CA LYS A 18 14.43 17.40 0.45
C LYS A 18 13.21 17.95 -0.29
N ILE A 19 12.88 19.21 0.00
CA ILE A 19 11.94 20.05 -0.78
C ILE A 19 12.70 21.28 -1.28
N GLU A 20 12.59 21.60 -2.56
CA GLU A 20 13.08 22.85 -3.16
C GLU A 20 11.93 23.53 -3.90
N GLY A 21 11.44 24.65 -3.35
CA GLY A 21 10.23 25.32 -3.84
C GLY A 21 9.01 24.38 -3.80
N ASP A 22 8.45 24.11 -4.96
CA ASP A 22 7.31 23.20 -5.15
C ASP A 22 7.72 21.78 -5.60
N THR A 23 9.02 21.46 -5.55
CA THR A 23 9.53 20.13 -5.92
C THR A 23 9.97 19.35 -4.70
N VAL A 24 9.44 18.15 -4.57
CA VAL A 24 9.75 17.15 -3.55
C VAL A 24 10.67 16.10 -4.16
N PHE A 25 11.80 15.82 -3.51
CA PHE A 25 12.76 14.81 -3.92
C PHE A 25 12.73 13.63 -2.93
N LEU A 26 12.54 12.44 -3.47
CA LEU A 26 12.38 11.21 -2.70
C LEU A 26 12.79 9.98 -3.51
N HIS A 27 12.92 8.82 -2.87
CA HIS A 27 13.09 7.55 -3.56
C HIS A 27 12.60 6.36 -2.73
N GLN A 28 12.55 5.17 -3.32
CA GLN A 28 12.23 3.93 -2.61
C GLN A 28 13.29 3.63 -1.56
N ASP A 29 12.85 3.08 -0.44
CA ASP A 29 13.76 2.40 0.48
C ASP A 29 13.99 0.96 -0.01
N LEU A 30 15.11 0.73 -0.70
CA LEU A 30 15.52 -0.57 -1.22
C LEU A 30 16.11 -1.44 -0.10
N ARG A 31 15.22 -1.91 0.78
CA ARG A 31 15.57 -2.82 1.89
C ARG A 31 15.72 -4.23 1.36
N ASP A 32 16.77 -4.91 1.79
CA ASP A 32 16.91 -6.36 1.64
C ASP A 32 16.94 -6.85 0.15
N THR A 33 17.22 -5.95 -0.81
CA THR A 33 17.39 -6.25 -2.24
C THR A 33 18.74 -5.73 -2.76
N THR A 34 19.31 -6.41 -3.75
CA THR A 34 20.56 -5.99 -4.44
C THR A 34 20.29 -5.29 -5.76
N THR A 35 19.03 -5.25 -6.21
CA THR A 35 18.60 -4.67 -7.47
C THR A 35 17.56 -3.59 -7.25
N ASP A 36 17.43 -2.70 -8.23
CA ASP A 36 16.38 -1.70 -8.28
C ASP A 36 14.99 -2.34 -8.16
N TRP A 37 14.14 -1.73 -7.34
CA TRP A 37 12.75 -2.13 -7.16
C TRP A 37 11.83 -0.91 -7.17
N PHE A 38 10.55 -1.12 -7.44
CA PHE A 38 9.59 -0.05 -7.76
C PHE A 38 8.57 0.23 -6.64
N TYR A 39 8.65 -0.46 -5.50
CA TYR A 39 7.65 -0.29 -4.43
C TYR A 39 7.87 0.99 -3.61
N TRP A 40 6.83 1.80 -3.49
CA TRP A 40 6.79 2.97 -2.61
C TRP A 40 5.35 3.23 -2.13
N TYR A 41 5.24 3.74 -0.91
CA TYR A 41 3.99 4.12 -0.26
C TYR A 41 4.30 5.13 0.86
N PHE A 42 3.84 6.38 0.70
CA PHE A 42 4.11 7.45 1.65
C PHE A 42 2.89 8.32 1.91
N ARG A 43 3.00 9.15 2.94
CA ARG A 43 2.04 10.16 3.33
C ARG A 43 2.69 11.53 3.26
N ILE A 44 1.93 12.51 2.82
CA ILE A 44 2.26 13.92 2.95
C ILE A 44 1.20 14.61 3.83
N ARG A 45 1.65 15.49 4.72
CA ARG A 45 0.79 16.38 5.50
C ARG A 45 1.11 17.83 5.22
N ASN A 46 0.19 18.73 5.59
CA ASN A 46 0.37 20.19 5.51
C ASN A 46 0.68 20.70 4.10
N ALA A 47 0.06 20.10 3.07
CA ALA A 47 0.25 20.46 1.66
C ALA A 47 -0.96 21.16 1.04
N GLY A 48 -2.01 21.44 1.81
CA GLY A 48 -3.26 22.00 1.32
C GLY A 48 -3.05 23.30 0.52
N GLY A 49 -3.68 23.37 -0.65
CA GLY A 49 -3.60 24.49 -1.58
C GLY A 49 -2.29 24.60 -2.37
N ARG A 50 -1.35 23.66 -2.21
CA ARG A 50 -0.10 23.65 -2.99
C ARG A 50 -0.25 22.86 -4.29
N ASN A 51 0.64 23.14 -5.24
CA ASN A 51 0.87 22.28 -6.39
C ASN A 51 2.28 21.73 -6.30
N LEU A 52 2.43 20.43 -6.06
CA LEU A 52 3.73 19.82 -5.82
C LEU A 52 4.11 18.84 -6.91
N LYS A 53 5.39 18.83 -7.27
CA LYS A 53 6.02 17.82 -8.12
C LYS A 53 6.84 16.86 -7.26
N PHE A 54 6.62 15.56 -7.40
CA PHE A 54 7.34 14.51 -6.70
C PHE A 54 8.30 13.82 -7.66
N VAL A 55 9.60 14.01 -7.45
CA VAL A 55 10.67 13.47 -8.27
C VAL A 55 11.32 12.28 -7.58
N PHE A 56 11.32 11.13 -8.26
CA PHE A 56 12.05 9.96 -7.82
C PHE A 56 13.51 10.02 -8.30
N THR A 57 14.44 10.14 -7.37
CA THR A 57 15.84 10.51 -7.63
C THR A 57 16.74 9.32 -7.99
N LYS A 58 16.26 8.10 -7.82
CA LYS A 58 17.00 6.86 -8.05
C LYS A 58 16.42 6.07 -9.23
N SER A 59 16.02 4.83 -9.00
CA SER A 59 15.49 3.92 -10.01
C SER A 59 14.14 4.41 -10.56
N ARG A 60 13.79 3.92 -11.76
CA ARG A 60 12.47 4.19 -12.35
C ARG A 60 11.38 3.52 -11.54
N ALA A 61 10.39 4.31 -11.13
CA ALA A 61 9.40 3.84 -10.16
C ALA A 61 7.96 4.31 -10.41
N ILE A 62 7.75 5.18 -11.40
CA ILE A 62 6.41 5.66 -11.73
C ILE A 62 5.77 4.74 -12.77
N GLY A 63 4.63 4.17 -12.42
CA GLY A 63 3.79 3.37 -13.33
C GLY A 63 3.00 4.24 -14.31
N MET A 64 2.43 3.62 -15.35
CA MET A 64 1.74 4.32 -16.44
C MET A 64 0.44 5.05 -16.04
N LEU A 65 -0.14 4.70 -14.89
CA LEU A 65 -1.36 5.31 -14.36
C LEU A 65 -1.09 6.46 -13.38
N GLY A 66 0.18 6.78 -13.13
CA GLY A 66 0.58 7.77 -12.14
C GLY A 66 0.59 7.16 -10.75
N SER A 67 0.34 7.99 -9.74
CA SER A 67 0.26 7.54 -8.35
C SER A 67 -1.16 7.10 -8.01
N GLY A 68 -1.29 6.06 -7.19
CA GLY A 68 -2.51 5.85 -6.42
C GLY A 68 -2.57 6.91 -5.31
N ILE A 69 -3.70 7.58 -5.16
CA ILE A 69 -3.97 8.56 -4.12
C ILE A 69 -5.10 8.09 -3.20
N SER A 70 -4.91 8.25 -1.89
CA SER A 70 -5.93 8.06 -0.88
C SER A 70 -6.05 9.29 0.02
N ARG A 71 -7.30 9.65 0.34
CA ARG A 71 -7.70 10.80 1.19
C ARG A 71 -8.27 10.36 2.54
N ASP A 72 -8.35 9.05 2.76
CA ASP A 72 -9.07 8.44 3.87
C ASP A 72 -8.20 7.38 4.56
N ASN A 73 -6.92 7.72 4.76
CA ASN A 73 -5.96 6.85 5.44
C ASN A 73 -5.72 5.49 4.76
N GLY A 74 -5.79 5.45 3.43
CA GLY A 74 -5.51 4.26 2.64
C GLY A 74 -6.68 3.30 2.49
N LEU A 75 -7.90 3.72 2.80
CA LEU A 75 -9.10 2.88 2.65
C LEU A 75 -9.59 2.84 1.20
N THR A 76 -9.69 4.00 0.56
CA THR A 76 -10.08 4.12 -0.86
C THR A 76 -9.00 4.81 -1.67
N TRP A 77 -8.94 4.45 -2.96
CA TRP A 77 -7.86 4.84 -3.86
C TRP A 77 -8.39 5.25 -5.23
N THR A 78 -7.81 6.31 -5.78
CA THR A 78 -7.97 6.68 -7.19
C THR A 78 -6.60 6.89 -7.82
N TRP A 79 -6.53 6.86 -9.16
CA TRP A 79 -5.29 7.14 -9.87
C TRP A 79 -5.19 8.63 -10.19
N THR A 80 -3.99 9.22 -10.06
CA THR A 80 -3.72 10.59 -10.54
C THR A 80 -3.76 10.68 -12.07
N GLY A 81 -3.58 9.56 -12.76
CA GLY A 81 -3.69 9.45 -14.22
C GLY A 81 -2.43 9.84 -14.97
N LYS A 82 -2.35 9.43 -16.24
CA LYS A 82 -1.16 9.59 -17.10
C LYS A 82 -0.70 11.04 -17.26
N ALA A 83 -1.64 11.99 -17.28
CA ALA A 83 -1.34 13.41 -17.44
C ALA A 83 -0.52 13.99 -16.27
N SER A 84 -0.56 13.35 -15.10
CA SER A 84 0.24 13.77 -13.94
C SER A 84 1.73 13.43 -14.08
N ILE A 85 2.11 12.56 -15.02
CA ILE A 85 3.44 11.95 -15.09
C ILE A 85 4.37 12.78 -15.98
N GLN A 86 5.61 12.98 -15.51
CA GLN A 86 6.69 13.51 -16.33
C GLN A 86 8.01 12.77 -16.02
N GLY A 87 8.43 11.86 -16.88
CA GLY A 87 9.62 11.05 -16.63
C GLY A 87 9.49 10.20 -15.36
N ASN A 88 10.46 10.27 -14.45
CA ASN A 88 10.41 9.59 -13.15
C ASN A 88 9.80 10.49 -12.05
N SER A 89 8.74 11.20 -12.39
CA SER A 89 8.05 12.11 -11.46
C SER A 89 6.56 12.16 -11.74
N PHE A 90 5.80 12.61 -10.74
CA PHE A 90 4.39 12.98 -10.92
C PHE A 90 4.10 14.31 -10.25
N SER A 91 3.08 15.02 -10.70
CA SER A 91 2.61 16.26 -10.08
C SER A 91 1.20 16.10 -9.51
N TYR A 92 0.91 16.80 -8.42
CA TYR A 92 -0.38 16.78 -7.77
C TYR A 92 -0.73 18.15 -7.19
N SER A 93 -1.96 18.59 -7.44
CA SER A 93 -2.50 19.85 -6.92
C SER A 93 -3.48 19.56 -5.79
N PHE A 94 -3.13 20.01 -4.59
CA PHE A 94 -3.91 19.81 -3.37
C PHE A 94 -5.02 20.84 -3.27
N SER A 95 -6.24 20.43 -2.91
CA SER A 95 -7.24 21.40 -2.44
C SER A 95 -6.83 21.99 -1.08
N GLY A 96 -7.43 23.11 -0.67
CA GLY A 96 -7.04 23.81 0.56
C GLY A 96 -7.15 22.96 1.84
N ASP A 97 -8.07 22.00 1.84
CA ASP A 97 -8.37 21.08 2.94
C ASP A 97 -7.58 19.76 2.89
N GLU A 98 -6.93 19.44 1.76
CA GLU A 98 -6.13 18.22 1.60
C GLU A 98 -4.78 18.32 2.35
N ASN A 99 -4.81 18.00 3.63
CA ASN A 99 -3.66 18.12 4.53
C ASN A 99 -3.17 16.79 5.14
N ASP A 100 -3.76 15.66 4.77
CA ASP A 100 -3.25 14.30 5.04
C ASP A 100 -3.60 13.41 3.85
N ILE A 101 -2.62 13.20 2.97
CA ILE A 101 -2.81 12.49 1.71
C ILE A 101 -1.77 11.39 1.60
N ARG A 102 -2.20 10.24 1.11
CA ARG A 102 -1.35 9.10 0.86
C ARG A 102 -1.14 8.88 -0.63
N PHE A 103 0.10 8.65 -1.00
CA PHE A 103 0.52 8.33 -2.36
C PHE A 103 1.20 6.96 -2.38
N SER A 104 0.88 6.16 -3.38
CA SER A 104 1.45 4.83 -3.54
C SER A 104 1.66 4.46 -5.00
N PHE A 105 2.58 3.52 -5.26
CA PHE A 105 2.79 2.91 -6.57
C PHE A 105 1.53 2.18 -7.08
N GLY A 106 0.78 1.58 -6.16
CA GLY A 106 -0.48 0.90 -6.40
C GLY A 106 -1.30 0.81 -5.12
N MET A 107 -2.50 0.22 -5.19
CA MET A 107 -3.44 0.20 -4.06
C MET A 107 -2.96 -0.77 -2.97
N PRO A 108 -2.50 -0.27 -1.81
CA PRO A 108 -1.96 -1.12 -0.76
C PRO A 108 -3.03 -1.89 -0.03
N TYR A 109 -2.74 -3.16 0.19
CA TYR A 109 -3.49 -4.01 1.09
C TYR A 109 -2.70 -4.13 2.39
N THR A 110 -3.33 -3.91 3.54
CA THR A 110 -2.71 -3.95 4.87
C THR A 110 -3.49 -4.88 5.79
N GLU A 111 -2.97 -5.14 6.99
CA GLU A 111 -3.68 -5.94 8.01
C GLU A 111 -5.05 -5.36 8.37
N SER A 112 -5.21 -4.04 8.32
CA SER A 112 -6.51 -3.39 8.52
C SER A 112 -7.53 -3.77 7.45
N ASN A 113 -7.10 -4.01 6.21
CA ASN A 113 -7.98 -4.47 5.14
C ASN A 113 -8.46 -5.91 5.43
N LEU A 114 -7.54 -6.81 5.77
CA LEU A 114 -7.89 -8.19 6.16
C LEU A 114 -8.85 -8.21 7.36
N SER A 115 -8.57 -7.39 8.37
CA SER A 115 -9.41 -7.29 9.56
C SER A 115 -10.82 -6.82 9.21
N ALA A 116 -10.95 -5.79 8.36
CA ALA A 116 -12.25 -5.29 7.91
C ALA A 116 -13.02 -6.32 7.07
N PHE A 117 -12.33 -7.04 6.17
CA PHE A 117 -12.92 -8.11 5.38
C PHE A 117 -13.47 -9.24 6.26
N LEU A 118 -12.66 -9.73 7.20
CA LEU A 118 -13.07 -10.80 8.11
C LEU A 118 -14.21 -10.38 9.05
N ALA A 119 -14.21 -9.12 9.49
CA ALA A 119 -15.29 -8.57 10.32
C ALA A 119 -16.64 -8.61 9.59
N GLY A 120 -16.67 -8.49 8.26
CA GLY A 120 -17.87 -8.57 7.44
C GLY A 120 -18.63 -9.90 7.54
N PHE A 121 -17.97 -10.98 7.94
CA PHE A 121 -18.62 -12.29 8.12
C PHE A 121 -19.24 -12.49 9.51
N GLY A 122 -18.94 -11.62 10.48
CA GLY A 122 -19.38 -11.78 11.86
C GLY A 122 -18.98 -13.12 12.50
N ALA A 123 -19.78 -13.59 13.45
CA ALA A 123 -19.57 -14.91 14.07
C ALA A 123 -19.92 -16.03 13.07
N ASN A 124 -18.89 -16.64 12.48
CA ASN A 124 -19.06 -17.68 11.46
C ASN A 124 -18.22 -18.93 11.78
N ARG A 125 -18.90 -20.06 12.06
CA ARG A 125 -18.24 -21.35 12.36
C ARG A 125 -17.43 -21.93 11.20
N HIS A 126 -17.64 -21.42 9.99
CA HIS A 126 -16.93 -21.85 8.79
C HIS A 126 -15.68 -21.03 8.51
N ILE A 127 -15.36 -20.04 9.35
CA ILE A 127 -14.20 -19.15 9.18
C ILE A 127 -13.39 -19.18 10.47
N ARG A 128 -12.06 -19.31 10.33
CA ARG A 128 -11.16 -19.19 11.48
C ARG A 128 -9.86 -18.54 11.04
N GLN A 129 -9.50 -17.47 11.73
CA GLN A 129 -8.19 -16.84 11.62
C GLN A 129 -7.23 -17.46 12.65
N GLU A 130 -6.07 -17.84 12.20
CA GLU A 130 -4.99 -18.44 12.98
C GLU A 130 -3.66 -17.75 12.61
N ILE A 131 -2.60 -18.04 13.37
CA ILE A 131 -1.24 -17.61 13.05
C ILE A 131 -0.53 -18.80 12.40
N LEU A 132 -0.10 -18.64 11.15
CA LEU A 132 0.69 -19.65 10.44
C LEU A 132 2.10 -19.76 11.02
N CYS A 133 2.76 -18.60 11.13
CA CYS A 133 4.13 -18.47 11.63
C CYS A 133 4.42 -17.00 11.98
N ARG A 134 5.69 -16.70 12.32
CA ARG A 134 6.19 -15.32 12.45
C ARG A 134 7.18 -15.00 11.34
N SER A 135 7.13 -13.77 10.83
CA SER A 135 8.13 -13.26 9.88
C SER A 135 9.47 -13.03 10.57
N SER A 136 10.53 -12.82 9.79
CA SER A 136 11.88 -12.51 10.30
C SER A 136 11.92 -11.23 11.15
N LYS A 137 10.99 -10.30 10.93
CA LYS A 137 10.82 -9.07 11.72
C LYS A 137 9.71 -9.19 12.78
N GLY A 138 9.29 -10.41 13.12
CA GLY A 138 8.43 -10.72 14.26
C GLY A 138 6.91 -10.57 14.05
N ARG A 139 6.46 -10.13 12.87
CA ARG A 139 5.03 -10.01 12.54
C ARG A 139 4.38 -11.39 12.45
N ASN A 140 3.14 -11.52 12.91
CA ASN A 140 2.35 -12.71 12.62
C ASN A 140 2.13 -12.83 11.11
N VAL A 141 2.18 -14.06 10.59
CA VAL A 141 1.70 -14.38 9.24
C VAL A 141 0.36 -15.07 9.41
N GLU A 142 -0.68 -14.46 8.87
CA GLU A 142 -2.06 -14.89 9.06
C GLU A 142 -2.37 -16.14 8.22
N LEU A 143 -3.06 -17.11 8.83
CA LEU A 143 -3.72 -18.20 8.12
C LEU A 143 -5.23 -18.03 8.31
N VAL A 144 -5.98 -17.86 7.23
CA VAL A 144 -7.44 -17.90 7.29
C VAL A 144 -7.94 -19.20 6.69
N ARG A 145 -8.75 -19.93 7.46
CA ARG A 145 -9.33 -21.21 7.07
C ARG A 145 -10.81 -21.02 6.80
N PHE A 146 -11.28 -21.57 5.69
CA PHE A 146 -12.69 -21.55 5.28
C PHE A 146 -13.24 -22.96 5.12
N GLY A 147 -14.54 -23.14 5.38
CA GLY A 147 -15.31 -24.36 5.05
C GLY A 147 -15.67 -25.24 6.26
N CYS A 148 -15.51 -26.55 6.12
CA CYS A 148 -15.89 -27.51 7.17
C CYS A 148 -14.76 -27.69 8.20
N LEU A 149 -14.70 -26.78 9.17
CA LEU A 149 -13.65 -26.71 10.20
C LEU A 149 -13.87 -27.67 11.37
N ASP A 150 -15.03 -28.32 11.44
CA ASP A 150 -15.48 -29.22 12.51
C ASP A 150 -15.45 -30.70 12.11
N ARG A 151 -15.02 -31.02 10.88
CA ARG A 151 -14.90 -32.40 10.38
C ARG A 151 -13.74 -32.54 9.41
N ALA A 152 -13.37 -33.78 9.09
CA ALA A 152 -12.38 -34.06 8.07
C ALA A 152 -12.91 -33.64 6.68
N PRO A 153 -12.21 -32.76 5.95
CA PRO A 153 -12.64 -32.36 4.62
C PRO A 153 -12.31 -33.43 3.58
N ARG A 154 -13.13 -33.55 2.54
CA ARG A 154 -12.85 -34.44 1.40
C ARG A 154 -11.63 -33.99 0.59
N PHE A 155 -11.44 -32.68 0.46
CA PHE A 155 -10.32 -32.06 -0.24
C PHE A 155 -9.79 -30.87 0.55
N LYS A 156 -8.50 -30.56 0.37
CA LYS A 156 -7.86 -29.35 0.90
C LYS A 156 -7.30 -28.56 -0.27
N ALA A 157 -7.64 -27.28 -0.33
CA ALA A 157 -7.03 -26.33 -1.24
C ALA A 157 -6.19 -25.34 -0.41
N LEU A 158 -5.01 -24.98 -0.91
CA LEU A 158 -4.17 -23.94 -0.34
C LEU A 158 -4.02 -22.84 -1.38
N ILE A 159 -4.36 -21.61 -0.99
CA ILE A 159 -4.15 -20.42 -1.78
C ILE A 159 -3.16 -19.54 -1.03
N THR A 160 -2.08 -19.16 -1.69
CA THR A 160 -1.09 -18.22 -1.16
C THR A 160 -0.92 -17.10 -2.17
N CYS A 161 -0.75 -15.86 -1.70
CA CYS A 161 -0.57 -14.71 -2.56
C CYS A 161 0.46 -13.75 -1.99
N ARG A 162 0.87 -12.77 -2.80
CA ARG A 162 1.71 -11.64 -2.37
C ARG A 162 3.05 -12.06 -1.75
N HIS A 163 3.71 -13.03 -2.38
CA HIS A 163 5.08 -13.41 -2.07
C HIS A 163 6.05 -12.25 -2.33
N HIS A 164 5.77 -11.44 -3.36
CA HIS A 164 6.34 -10.11 -3.50
C HIS A 164 5.44 -9.09 -2.80
N CYS A 165 5.99 -8.32 -1.86
CA CYS A 165 5.23 -7.40 -1.02
C CYS A 165 4.44 -6.34 -1.82
N CYS A 166 4.95 -5.95 -2.99
CA CYS A 166 4.38 -4.95 -3.88
C CYS A 166 3.21 -5.46 -4.74
N GLU A 167 3.00 -6.77 -4.83
CA GLU A 167 1.88 -7.38 -5.58
C GLU A 167 0.60 -7.37 -4.75
N MET A 168 0.27 -6.20 -4.21
CA MET A 168 -0.77 -5.98 -3.20
C MET A 168 -2.17 -6.37 -3.72
N MET A 169 -2.38 -6.23 -5.03
CA MET A 169 -3.60 -6.63 -5.71
C MET A 169 -3.95 -8.11 -5.54
N ALA A 170 -2.95 -8.98 -5.34
CA ALA A 170 -3.17 -10.39 -5.18
C ALA A 170 -4.00 -10.71 -3.91
N SER A 171 -3.86 -9.90 -2.86
CA SER A 171 -4.68 -10.04 -1.64
C SER A 171 -6.15 -9.73 -1.92
N TYR A 172 -6.46 -8.67 -2.66
CA TYR A 172 -7.83 -8.37 -3.08
C TYR A 172 -8.43 -9.46 -3.99
N VAL A 173 -7.63 -10.06 -4.88
CA VAL A 173 -8.09 -11.20 -5.70
C VAL A 173 -8.44 -12.40 -4.82
N VAL A 174 -7.64 -12.68 -3.79
CA VAL A 174 -7.94 -13.76 -2.84
C VAL A 174 -9.22 -13.47 -2.04
N GLU A 175 -9.45 -12.23 -1.61
CA GLU A 175 -10.75 -11.85 -1.02
C GLU A 175 -11.92 -12.10 -1.97
N GLY A 176 -11.78 -11.81 -3.27
CA GLY A 176 -12.83 -12.07 -4.26
C GLY A 176 -13.06 -13.55 -4.59
N ILE A 177 -12.12 -14.43 -4.25
CA ILE A 177 -12.29 -15.89 -4.38
C ILE A 177 -13.11 -16.46 -3.20
N ILE A 178 -13.02 -15.83 -2.04
CA ILE A 178 -13.65 -16.26 -0.77
C ILE A 178 -15.13 -15.85 -0.75
#